data_AF-A0ABD5QQ90-F1
#
_entry.id   AF-A0ABD5QQ90-F1
#
_cell.length_a   1.000
_cell.length_b   1.000
_cell.length_c   1.000
_cell.angle_alpha   90.00
_cell.angle_beta   90.00
_cell.angle_gamma   90.00
#
_symmetry.space_group_name_H-M   'P 1'
#
loop_
_entity.id
_entity.type
_entity.pdbx_description
1 polymer ?
#
loop_
_entity_poly.entity_id
_entity_poly.type
_entity_poly.pdbx_seq_one_letter_code
_entity_poly.pdbx_strand_id
1 'polypeptide(L)'
;MRRILTRSRRRLLLAILPIGFLLGRLIGFWRVRLAVGRLLALLPDEDVPDHVRVLPPPADEYAGTLPTTPAETRERLPECGFSELVRAYFHAYDRDGETVHEVGSFVHRPEGLTGDWQVHVRLFPTADGSTEVWAHWERNPYVAPLAHLRMEGYDPARGERMAAELIDGLC
;
A
#
# COMPACT_ATOMS: atom_id res chain seq x y z
N MET A 1 23.58 2.25 -42.90
CA MET A 1 23.83 3.12 -41.72
C MET A 1 22.53 3.25 -40.90
N ARG A 2 22.20 2.27 -40.02
CA ARG A 2 21.07 2.30 -39.05
C ARG A 2 21.04 0.98 -38.26
N ARG A 3 21.93 0.78 -37.27
CA ARG A 3 21.83 -0.38 -36.33
C ARG A 3 22.54 -0.22 -34.98
N ILE A 4 23.05 0.97 -34.64
CA ILE A 4 23.86 1.17 -33.41
C ILE A 4 23.10 1.91 -32.29
N LEU A 5 22.00 2.63 -32.59
CA LEU A 5 21.27 3.42 -31.57
C LEU A 5 20.35 2.64 -30.62
N THR A 6 20.11 1.34 -30.82
CA THR A 6 19.12 0.58 -30.05
C THR A 6 19.66 -0.14 -28.81
N ARG A 7 20.97 -0.35 -28.67
CA ARG A 7 21.56 -1.05 -27.51
C ARG A 7 21.83 -0.15 -26.30
N SER A 8 22.14 1.14 -26.52
CA SER A 8 22.49 2.09 -25.45
C SER A 8 21.31 2.42 -24.52
N ARG A 9 20.11 2.64 -25.10
CA ARG A 9 18.90 2.98 -24.33
C ARG A 9 18.41 1.86 -23.40
N ARG A 10 18.63 0.58 -23.77
CA ARG A 10 18.24 -0.57 -22.93
C ARG A 10 19.08 -0.71 -21.66
N ARG A 11 20.38 -0.37 -21.71
CA ARG A 11 21.27 -0.42 -20.52
C ARG A 11 20.98 0.72 -19.54
N LEU A 12 20.58 1.88 -20.05
CA LEU A 12 20.18 3.02 -19.23
C LEU A 12 18.89 2.72 -18.44
N LEU A 13 17.89 2.10 -19.08
CA LEU A 13 16.64 1.67 -18.42
C LEU A 13 16.87 0.59 -17.34
N LEU A 14 17.84 -0.31 -17.54
CA LEU A 14 18.18 -1.37 -16.57
C LEU A 14 18.85 -0.85 -15.29
N ALA A 15 19.50 0.32 -15.32
CA ALA A 15 20.11 0.93 -14.14
C ALA A 15 19.15 1.87 -13.37
N ILE A 16 18.14 2.43 -14.04
CA ILE A 16 17.17 3.35 -13.43
C ILE A 16 16.27 2.63 -12.41
N LEU A 17 15.83 1.41 -12.70
CA LEU A 17 15.00 0.61 -11.80
C LEU A 17 15.65 0.33 -10.43
N PRO A 18 16.88 -0.23 -10.35
CA PRO A 18 17.53 -0.48 -9.07
C PRO A 18 17.91 0.83 -8.35
N ILE A 19 18.34 1.87 -9.06
CA ILE A 19 18.64 3.18 -8.44
C ILE A 19 17.37 3.82 -7.89
N GLY A 20 16.27 3.81 -8.65
CA GLY A 20 14.97 4.29 -8.20
C GLY A 20 14.42 3.51 -7.01
N PHE A 21 14.63 2.19 -6.98
CA PHE A 21 14.26 1.35 -5.84
C PHE A 21 15.08 1.69 -4.58
N LEU A 22 16.40 1.88 -4.72
CA LEU A 22 17.28 2.27 -3.61
C LEU A 22 16.94 3.68 -3.08
N LEU A 23 16.71 4.64 -3.97
CA LEU A 23 16.25 5.98 -3.60
C LEU A 23 14.87 5.95 -2.93
N GLY A 24 13.96 5.09 -3.42
CA GLY A 24 12.66 4.85 -2.81
C GLY A 24 12.78 4.27 -1.39
N ARG A 25 13.69 3.32 -1.15
CA ARG A 25 14.00 2.85 0.22
C ARG A 25 14.59 3.94 1.11
N LEU A 26 15.43 4.83 0.57
CA LEU A 26 16.06 5.91 1.34
C LEU A 26 15.06 7.02 1.72
N ILE A 27 14.11 7.33 0.83
CA ILE A 27 13.09 8.36 1.05
C ILE A 27 11.85 7.78 1.78
N GLY A 28 11.63 6.48 1.67
CA GLY A 28 10.40 5.79 2.07
C GLY A 28 9.37 5.83 0.94
N PHE A 29 8.97 4.66 0.42
CA PHE A 29 8.03 4.61 -0.71
C PHE A 29 6.67 5.22 -0.34
N TRP A 30 6.29 5.18 0.94
CA TRP A 30 5.09 5.81 1.46
C TRP A 30 5.06 7.32 1.21
N ARG A 31 6.20 8.03 1.25
CA ARG A 31 6.24 9.48 0.95
C ARG A 31 5.92 9.75 -0.50
N VAL A 32 6.48 8.92 -1.39
CA VAL A 32 6.20 9.00 -2.82
C VAL A 32 4.74 8.66 -3.08
N ARG A 33 4.22 7.58 -2.49
CA ARG A 33 2.80 7.20 -2.59
C ARG A 33 1.88 8.30 -2.08
N LEU A 34 2.17 8.90 -0.93
CA LEU A 34 1.37 9.99 -0.36
C LEU A 34 1.34 11.22 -1.28
N ALA A 35 2.49 11.63 -1.82
CA ALA A 35 2.56 12.75 -2.75
C ALA A 35 1.77 12.47 -4.04
N VAL A 36 1.90 11.26 -4.59
CA VAL A 36 1.14 10.83 -5.78
C VAL A 36 -0.36 10.76 -5.47
N GLY A 37 -0.77 10.15 -4.36
CA GLY A 37 -2.17 10.06 -3.96
C GLY A 37 -2.82 11.44 -3.76
N ARG A 38 -2.10 12.39 -3.17
CA ARG A 38 -2.55 13.80 -3.06
C ARG A 38 -2.74 14.47 -4.42
N LEU A 39 -1.83 14.24 -5.36
CA LEU A 39 -1.95 14.77 -6.71
C LEU A 39 -3.13 14.13 -7.48
N LEU A 40 -3.30 12.81 -7.34
CA LEU A 40 -4.40 12.08 -7.98
C LEU A 40 -5.77 12.49 -7.43
N ALA A 41 -5.86 12.82 -6.14
CA ALA A 41 -7.09 13.30 -5.52
C ALA A 41 -7.54 14.69 -6.03
N LEU A 42 -6.70 15.42 -6.76
CA LEU A 42 -7.07 16.68 -7.41
C LEU A 42 -7.70 16.47 -8.79
N LEU A 43 -7.65 15.25 -9.34
CA LEU A 43 -8.22 14.95 -10.64
C LEU A 43 -9.75 14.80 -10.53
N PRO A 44 -10.52 15.29 -11.52
CA PRO A 44 -11.96 15.12 -11.53
C PRO A 44 -12.35 13.66 -11.74
N ASP A 45 -13.33 13.16 -10.99
CA ASP A 45 -13.70 11.74 -10.97
C ASP A 45 -14.24 11.19 -12.30
N GLU A 46 -14.77 12.06 -13.17
CA GLU A 46 -15.56 11.64 -14.35
C GLU A 46 -14.73 10.95 -15.45
N ASP A 47 -13.40 11.11 -15.49
CA ASP A 47 -12.55 10.59 -16.59
C ASP A 47 -11.27 9.86 -16.12
N VAL A 48 -11.15 9.58 -14.82
CA VAL A 48 -9.94 8.96 -14.25
C VAL A 48 -10.07 7.42 -14.30
N PRO A 49 -9.16 6.71 -15.01
CA PRO A 49 -9.14 5.26 -15.02
C PRO A 49 -9.05 4.67 -13.61
N ASP A 50 -9.72 3.55 -13.36
CA ASP A 50 -9.80 2.93 -12.02
C ASP A 50 -8.44 2.72 -11.35
N HIS A 51 -7.40 2.43 -12.12
CA HIS A 51 -6.03 2.18 -11.63
C HIS A 51 -5.27 3.43 -11.14
N VAL A 52 -5.79 4.63 -11.39
CA VAL A 52 -5.24 5.90 -10.89
C VAL A 52 -6.25 6.67 -10.04
N ARG A 53 -7.41 6.07 -9.75
CA ARG A 53 -8.42 6.66 -8.87
C ARG A 53 -7.99 6.53 -7.41
N VAL A 54 -8.28 7.56 -6.61
CA VAL A 54 -8.16 7.50 -5.15
C VAL A 54 -9.52 7.12 -4.60
N LEU A 55 -9.59 6.03 -3.84
CA LEU A 55 -10.86 5.46 -3.37
C LEU A 55 -10.97 5.51 -1.85
N PRO A 56 -12.17 5.68 -1.26
CA PRO A 56 -12.34 5.41 0.16
C PRO A 56 -12.00 3.95 0.46
N PRO A 57 -11.34 3.64 1.58
CA PRO A 57 -11.23 2.25 2.03
C PRO A 57 -12.65 1.73 2.33
N PRO A 58 -13.00 0.51 1.88
CA PRO A 58 -14.21 -0.18 2.31
C PRO A 58 -14.34 -0.21 3.83
N ALA A 59 -15.55 0.06 4.34
CA ALA A 59 -15.80 0.21 5.76
C ALA A 59 -15.60 -1.09 6.56
N ASP A 60 -15.84 -2.24 5.91
CA ASP A 60 -15.66 -3.58 6.47
C ASP A 60 -14.19 -4.02 6.56
N GLU A 61 -13.26 -3.21 6.07
CA GLU A 61 -11.82 -3.42 6.27
C GLU A 61 -11.25 -2.73 7.51
N TYR A 62 -12.03 -1.91 8.22
CA TYR A 62 -11.51 -1.25 9.41
C TYR A 62 -11.14 -2.28 10.48
N ALA A 63 -9.86 -2.31 10.89
CA ALA A 63 -9.32 -3.33 11.78
C ALA A 63 -9.02 -2.81 13.20
N GLY A 64 -9.04 -1.50 13.40
CA GLY A 64 -8.83 -0.88 14.72
C GLY A 64 -7.91 0.32 14.68
N THR A 65 -7.56 0.81 15.87
CA THR A 65 -6.66 1.94 16.07
C THR A 65 -5.48 1.55 16.95
N LEU A 66 -4.28 1.95 16.52
CA LEU A 66 -3.06 1.89 17.30
C LEU A 66 -2.82 3.23 17.98
N PRO A 67 -2.44 3.25 19.28
CA PRO A 67 -2.16 4.49 19.99
C PRO A 67 -0.86 5.18 19.54
N THR A 68 -0.08 4.54 18.66
CA THR A 68 1.17 5.08 18.12
C THR A 68 0.94 5.95 16.89
N THR A 69 1.86 6.86 16.64
CA THR A 69 1.84 7.70 15.43
C THR A 69 2.10 6.85 14.18
N PRO A 70 1.66 7.30 12.99
CA PRO A 70 1.95 6.56 11.76
C PRO A 70 3.45 6.37 11.50
N ALA A 71 4.31 7.27 12.01
CA ALA A 71 5.75 7.12 11.90
C ALA A 71 6.25 5.92 12.71
N GLU A 72 5.90 5.86 14.00
CA GLU A 72 6.25 4.75 14.88
C GLU A 72 5.65 3.43 14.39
N THR A 73 4.39 3.45 13.94
CA THR A 73 3.72 2.26 13.37
C THR A 73 4.48 1.72 12.15
N ARG A 74 4.91 2.59 11.22
CA ARG A 74 5.72 2.17 10.06
C ARG A 74 7.08 1.58 10.45
N GLU A 75 7.69 2.07 11.53
CA GLU A 75 8.97 1.57 12.03
C GLU A 75 8.82 0.19 12.70
N ARG A 76 7.70 -0.06 13.38
CA ARG A 76 7.39 -1.34 14.06
C ARG A 76 6.94 -2.45 13.12
N LEU A 77 6.17 -2.14 12.08
CA LEU A 77 5.58 -3.14 11.17
C LEU A 77 6.58 -4.16 10.58
N PRO A 78 7.81 -3.78 10.17
CA PRO A 78 8.84 -4.74 9.76
C PRO A 78 9.20 -5.78 10.82
N GLU A 79 9.16 -5.42 12.10
CA GLU A 79 9.43 -6.34 13.22
C GLU A 79 8.28 -7.36 13.38
N CYS A 80 7.06 -6.95 13.04
CA CYS A 80 5.88 -7.82 12.91
C CYS A 80 5.86 -8.65 11.62
N GLY A 81 6.94 -8.63 10.82
CA GLY A 81 7.04 -9.38 9.57
C GLY A 81 6.27 -8.76 8.39
N PHE A 82 5.88 -7.49 8.47
CA PHE A 82 5.31 -6.76 7.34
C PHE A 82 6.39 -6.16 6.45
N SER A 83 6.05 -5.98 5.18
CA SER A 83 6.89 -5.30 4.20
C SER A 83 6.07 -4.26 3.45
N GLU A 84 6.69 -3.16 3.05
CA GLU A 84 5.99 -2.10 2.32
C GLU A 84 5.48 -2.60 0.95
N LEU A 85 4.20 -2.35 0.65
CA LEU A 85 3.57 -2.67 -0.63
C LEU A 85 3.52 -1.43 -1.52
N VAL A 86 4.42 -1.35 -2.49
CA VAL A 86 4.50 -0.22 -3.43
C VAL A 86 3.33 -0.24 -4.42
N ARG A 87 2.93 -1.42 -4.88
CA ARG A 87 1.85 -1.61 -5.86
C ARG A 87 0.54 -1.94 -5.13
N ALA A 88 -0.13 -0.88 -4.70
CA ALA A 88 -1.49 -0.90 -4.17
C ALA A 88 -2.26 0.31 -4.74
N TYR A 89 -3.58 0.21 -4.80
CA TYR A 89 -4.45 1.35 -5.07
C TYR A 89 -4.22 2.47 -4.05
N PHE A 90 -4.59 3.71 -4.41
CA PHE A 90 -4.49 4.85 -3.51
C PHE A 90 -5.80 5.00 -2.76
N HIS A 91 -5.70 5.23 -1.45
CA HIS A 91 -6.88 5.45 -0.63
C HIS A 91 -6.85 6.78 0.11
N ALA A 92 -8.03 7.39 0.19
CA ALA A 92 -8.30 8.55 1.01
C ALA A 92 -9.80 8.60 1.30
N TYR A 93 -10.18 9.16 2.44
CA TYR A 93 -11.59 9.39 2.78
C TYR A 93 -11.78 10.76 3.41
N ASP A 94 -13.02 11.23 3.43
CA ASP A 94 -13.40 12.47 4.11
C ASP A 94 -13.63 12.20 5.60
N ARG A 95 -13.02 13.03 6.44
CA ARG A 95 -13.27 13.12 7.88
C ARG A 95 -13.51 14.56 8.22
N ASP A 96 -14.74 14.89 8.60
CA ASP A 96 -15.12 16.23 9.05
C ASP A 96 -14.77 17.34 8.02
N GLY A 97 -14.87 17.03 6.72
CA GLY A 97 -14.53 17.95 5.63
C GLY A 97 -13.04 18.03 5.30
N GLU A 98 -12.19 17.20 5.92
CA GLU A 98 -10.78 17.04 5.58
C GLU A 98 -10.52 15.69 4.90
N THR A 99 -9.78 15.73 3.77
CA THR A 99 -9.32 14.50 3.11
C THR A 99 -8.16 13.87 3.88
N VAL A 100 -8.40 12.71 4.47
CA VAL A 100 -7.40 11.87 5.14
C VAL A 100 -6.83 10.88 4.14
N HIS A 101 -5.54 11.00 3.83
CA HIS A 101 -4.85 10.11 2.90
C HIS A 101 -4.21 8.92 3.61
N GLU A 102 -4.14 7.79 2.90
CA GLU A 102 -3.28 6.67 3.27
C GLU A 102 -1.82 7.14 3.42
N VAL A 103 -1.20 6.82 4.55
CA VAL A 103 0.20 7.15 4.88
C VAL A 103 1.08 5.90 5.03
N GLY A 104 0.56 4.74 4.69
CA GLY A 104 1.30 3.48 4.72
C GLY A 104 0.50 2.34 4.10
N SER A 105 1.19 1.49 3.34
CA SER A 105 0.62 0.28 2.73
C SER A 105 1.61 -0.85 2.93
N PHE A 106 1.21 -1.88 3.68
CA PHE A 106 2.10 -2.92 4.16
C PHE A 106 1.46 -4.29 4.05
N VAL A 107 2.27 -5.31 3.80
CA VAL A 107 1.81 -6.68 3.62
C VAL A 107 2.63 -7.66 4.40
N HIS A 108 1.96 -8.59 5.06
CA HIS A 108 2.56 -9.78 5.62
C HIS A 108 2.16 -10.99 4.77
N ARG A 109 3.16 -11.81 4.43
CA ARG A 109 2.99 -13.02 3.60
C ARG A 109 3.41 -14.23 4.43
N PRO A 110 2.47 -15.03 4.96
CA PRO A 110 2.80 -16.16 5.81
C PRO A 110 3.75 -17.16 5.13
N GLU A 111 3.56 -17.40 3.83
CA GLU A 111 4.38 -18.31 3.02
C GLU A 111 5.52 -17.58 2.28
N GLY A 112 5.83 -16.34 2.66
CA GLY A 112 6.90 -15.53 2.05
C GLY A 112 6.53 -14.94 0.68
N LEU A 113 7.53 -14.43 -0.04
CA LEU A 113 7.33 -13.61 -1.25
C LEU A 113 6.55 -14.31 -2.38
N THR A 114 6.69 -15.63 -2.48
CA THR A 114 6.02 -16.48 -3.48
C THR A 114 4.77 -17.16 -2.94
N GLY A 115 4.33 -16.82 -1.73
CA GLY A 115 3.07 -17.27 -1.18
C GLY A 115 1.88 -16.75 -1.97
N ASP A 116 0.82 -17.53 -2.02
CA ASP A 116 -0.40 -17.23 -2.76
C ASP A 116 -1.22 -16.08 -2.18
N TRP A 117 -1.01 -15.80 -0.90
CA TRP A 117 -1.85 -14.91 -0.13
C TRP A 117 -1.05 -13.95 0.73
N GLN A 118 -1.71 -12.88 1.14
CA GLN A 118 -1.16 -11.87 2.03
C GLN A 118 -2.28 -11.23 2.86
N VAL A 119 -1.94 -10.78 4.06
CA VAL A 119 -2.73 -9.74 4.74
C VAL A 119 -2.15 -8.40 4.32
N HIS A 120 -3.00 -7.53 3.78
CA HIS A 120 -2.65 -6.16 3.43
C HIS A 120 -3.23 -5.24 4.49
N VAL A 121 -2.39 -4.38 5.06
CA VAL A 121 -2.78 -3.31 5.97
C VAL A 121 -2.48 -1.94 5.40
N ARG A 122 -3.40 -1.00 5.62
CA ARG A 122 -3.27 0.41 5.26
C ARG A 122 -3.35 1.27 6.53
N LEU A 123 -2.54 2.32 6.57
CA LEU A 123 -2.42 3.21 7.71
C LEU A 123 -2.97 4.58 7.38
N PHE A 124 -3.78 5.15 8.28
CA PHE A 124 -4.26 6.53 8.16
C PHE A 124 -4.07 7.26 9.49
N PRO A 125 -3.70 8.54 9.47
CA PRO A 125 -3.56 9.35 10.68
C PRO A 125 -4.93 9.71 11.25
N THR A 126 -5.02 9.80 12.58
CA THR A 126 -6.14 10.43 13.28
C THR A 126 -5.75 11.84 13.75
N ALA A 127 -6.76 12.64 14.14
CA ALA A 127 -6.55 14.00 14.61
C ALA A 127 -5.77 14.10 15.93
N ASP A 128 -5.88 13.08 16.80
CA ASP A 128 -5.14 12.96 18.06
C ASP A 128 -3.72 12.36 17.88
N GLY A 129 -3.33 12.06 16.65
CA GLY A 129 -1.99 11.58 16.30
C GLY A 129 -1.83 10.06 16.36
N SER A 130 -2.88 9.31 16.69
CA SER A 130 -2.90 7.84 16.61
C SER A 130 -2.93 7.33 15.16
N THR A 131 -2.91 6.01 14.97
CA THR A 131 -2.95 5.38 13.64
C THR A 131 -4.13 4.44 13.53
N GLU A 132 -5.06 4.74 12.63
CA GLU A 132 -6.06 3.74 12.26
C GLU A 132 -5.48 2.75 11.24
N VAL A 133 -5.94 1.51 11.34
CA VAL A 133 -5.50 0.39 10.51
C VAL A 133 -6.71 -0.21 9.80
N TRP A 134 -6.58 -0.37 8.48
CA TRP A 134 -7.54 -1.11 7.65
C TRP A 134 -6.84 -2.33 7.12
N ALA A 135 -7.46 -3.49 7.21
CA ALA A 135 -6.86 -4.76 6.84
C ALA A 135 -7.81 -5.62 6.01
N HIS A 136 -7.24 -6.36 5.06
CA HIS A 136 -7.94 -7.43 4.37
C HIS A 136 -7.00 -8.57 4.01
N TRP A 137 -7.57 -9.77 3.87
CA TRP A 137 -6.88 -10.92 3.30
C TRP A 137 -7.11 -10.96 1.79
N GLU A 138 -6.04 -11.11 1.02
CA GLU A 138 -6.11 -11.13 -0.44
C GLU A 138 -5.06 -12.01 -1.11
N ARG A 139 -5.27 -12.27 -2.40
CA ARG A 139 -4.27 -12.91 -3.25
C ARG A 139 -3.04 -12.03 -3.39
N ASN A 140 -1.87 -12.63 -3.26
CA ASN A 140 -0.61 -11.94 -3.51
C ASN A 140 -0.52 -11.54 -5.00
N PRO A 141 -0.51 -10.24 -5.32
CA PRO A 141 -0.55 -9.80 -6.71
C PRO A 141 0.75 -10.09 -7.46
N TYR A 142 1.84 -10.47 -6.77
CA TYR A 142 3.09 -10.91 -7.42
C TYR A 142 3.02 -12.35 -7.93
N VAL A 143 2.12 -13.17 -7.38
CA VAL A 143 1.98 -14.59 -7.72
C VAL A 143 0.71 -14.83 -8.53
N ALA A 144 -0.41 -14.24 -8.11
CA ALA A 144 -1.72 -14.45 -8.71
C ALA A 144 -2.41 -13.11 -9.09
N PRO A 145 -1.84 -12.30 -10.00
CA PRO A 145 -2.34 -10.96 -10.31
C PRO A 145 -3.77 -10.93 -10.83
N LEU A 146 -4.17 -11.91 -11.65
CA LEU A 146 -5.55 -11.98 -12.18
C LEU A 146 -6.56 -12.34 -11.10
N ALA A 147 -6.21 -13.26 -10.20
CA ALA A 147 -7.07 -13.65 -9.08
C ALA A 147 -7.22 -12.50 -8.07
N HIS A 148 -6.13 -11.75 -7.82
CA HIS A 148 -6.16 -10.52 -7.03
C HIS A 148 -7.09 -9.46 -7.62
N LEU A 149 -6.98 -9.17 -8.93
CA LEU A 149 -7.87 -8.21 -9.59
C LEU A 149 -9.35 -8.64 -9.58
N ARG A 150 -9.62 -9.95 -9.52
CA ARG A 150 -10.97 -10.51 -9.40
C ARG A 150 -11.46 -10.62 -7.96
N MET A 151 -10.64 -10.23 -6.98
CA MET A 151 -10.93 -10.35 -5.55
C MET A 151 -11.25 -11.80 -5.13
N GLU A 152 -10.62 -12.79 -5.76
CA GLU A 152 -10.88 -14.21 -5.49
C GLU A 152 -10.43 -14.57 -4.06
N GLY A 153 -11.40 -14.88 -3.19
CA GLY A 153 -11.17 -15.19 -1.77
C GLY A 153 -10.71 -14.01 -0.93
N TYR A 154 -11.01 -12.79 -1.39
CA TYR A 154 -10.88 -11.56 -0.61
C TYR A 154 -11.74 -11.62 0.65
N ASP A 155 -11.14 -11.35 1.81
CA ASP A 155 -11.78 -11.54 3.12
C ASP A 155 -11.30 -10.48 4.13
N PRO A 156 -12.07 -9.39 4.33
CA PRO A 156 -11.77 -8.34 5.30
C PRO A 156 -11.70 -8.86 6.74
N ALA A 157 -12.67 -9.69 7.15
CA ALA A 157 -12.74 -10.20 8.52
C ALA A 157 -11.54 -11.09 8.87
N ARG A 158 -11.04 -11.88 7.91
CA ARG A 158 -9.77 -12.62 8.08
C ARG A 158 -8.58 -11.67 8.16
N GLY A 159 -8.55 -10.64 7.33
CA GLY A 159 -7.51 -9.61 7.37
C GLY A 159 -7.43 -8.91 8.71
N GLU A 160 -8.57 -8.49 9.25
CA GLU A 160 -8.71 -7.91 10.59
C GLU A 160 -8.12 -8.83 11.66
N ARG A 161 -8.57 -10.09 11.72
CA ARG A 161 -8.05 -11.07 12.71
C ARG A 161 -6.54 -11.24 12.61
N MET A 162 -6.02 -11.39 11.40
CA MET A 162 -4.58 -11.54 11.19
C MET A 162 -3.80 -10.28 11.56
N ALA A 163 -4.33 -9.08 11.26
CA ALA A 163 -3.72 -7.83 11.67
C ALA A 163 -3.67 -7.72 13.20
N ALA A 164 -4.76 -8.05 13.89
CA ALA A 164 -4.82 -8.06 15.36
C ALA A 164 -3.87 -9.10 15.99
N GLU A 165 -3.69 -10.26 15.37
CA GLU A 165 -2.75 -11.29 15.82
C GLU A 165 -1.27 -10.89 15.63
N LEU A 166 -0.97 -10.10 14.58
CA LEU A 166 0.41 -9.76 14.20
C LEU A 166 0.88 -8.40 14.73
N ILE A 167 -0.04 -7.48 15.02
CA ILE A 167 0.27 -6.09 15.39
C ILE A 167 -0.14 -5.84 16.84
N ASP A 168 0.85 -5.85 17.72
CA ASP A 168 0.63 -5.60 19.15
C ASP A 168 0.02 -4.22 19.42
N GLY A 169 -1.11 -4.22 20.13
CA GLY A 169 -1.83 -3.03 20.59
C GLY A 169 -2.89 -2.51 19.63
N LEU A 170 -3.26 -3.28 18.60
CA LEU A 170 -4.40 -2.98 17.74
C LEU A 170 -5.70 -3.26 18.50
N CYS A 171 -6.50 -2.22 18.73
CA CYS A 171 -7.75 -2.25 19.51
C CYS A 171 -8.92 -1.62 18.77
#